data_AF-A0A2T0SSA6-F1
#
_entry.id   AF-A0A2T0SSA6-F1
#
_cell.length_a   1.000
_cell.length_b   1.000
_cell.length_c   1.000
_cell.angle_alpha   90.00
_cell.angle_beta   90.00
_cell.angle_gamma   90.00
#
_symmetry.space_group_name_H-M   'P 1'
#
loop_
_entity.id
_entity.type
_entity.pdbx_description
1 polymer ?
#
loop_
_entity_poly.entity_id
_entity_poly.type
_entity_poly.pdbx_seq_one_letter_code
_entity_poly.pdbx_strand_id
1 'polypeptide(L)'
;MQQVLLDFRTAPPAGGGDTAHLAASSGAQFRGDHWVLRAGGEAVIGFCCSPGSPLGRVTLVGSPRHVARRPVEIRMEANGTLVWTREGLPSSRTRELERFDIPASVLRPGQNALTVRNCGPEDSVYRLYKVFFEPLT
;
A
#
# COMPACT_ATOMS: atom_id res chain seq x y z
N MET A 1 3.29 -17.88 12.81
CA MET A 1 2.67 -16.59 12.42
C MET A 1 3.12 -16.27 11.02
N GLN A 2 2.19 -16.16 10.07
CA GLN A 2 2.53 -15.91 8.67
C GLN A 2 2.52 -14.41 8.43
N GLN A 3 3.70 -13.83 8.25
CA GLN A 3 3.84 -12.45 7.78
C GLN A 3 3.35 -12.40 6.34
N VAL A 4 2.46 -11.46 6.03
CA VAL A 4 2.02 -11.27 4.67
C VAL A 4 2.88 -10.19 4.05
N LEU A 5 3.75 -10.58 3.11
CA LEU A 5 4.70 -9.70 2.42
C LEU A 5 4.35 -9.60 0.95
N LEU A 6 4.18 -8.37 0.48
CA LEU A 6 4.22 -8.03 -0.94
C LEU A 6 5.49 -7.23 -1.21
N ASP A 7 6.52 -7.88 -1.78
CA ASP A 7 7.78 -7.25 -2.19
C ASP A 7 7.82 -7.14 -3.72
N PHE A 8 7.67 -5.92 -4.24
CA PHE A 8 7.62 -5.69 -5.68
C PHE A 8 8.99 -5.75 -6.36
N ARG A 9 10.08 -5.98 -5.61
CA ARG A 9 11.45 -6.02 -6.15
C ARG A 9 11.81 -7.34 -6.82
N THR A 10 11.11 -8.42 -6.54
CA THR A 10 11.51 -9.77 -6.96
C THR A 10 10.69 -10.32 -8.12
N ALA A 11 9.47 -9.82 -8.35
CA ALA A 11 8.61 -10.03 -9.53
C ALA A 11 7.32 -9.20 -9.39
N PRO A 12 6.54 -8.94 -10.45
CA PRO A 12 5.13 -8.63 -10.26
C PRO A 12 4.49 -9.81 -9.50
N PRO A 13 3.65 -9.57 -8.48
CA PRO A 13 3.06 -10.66 -7.73
C PRO A 13 2.21 -11.52 -8.66
N ALA A 14 2.68 -12.71 -8.99
CA ALA A 14 1.90 -13.72 -9.67
C ALA A 14 0.80 -14.15 -8.69
N GLY A 15 -0.46 -13.89 -9.04
CA GLY A 15 -1.60 -14.28 -8.21
C GLY A 15 -1.62 -15.80 -7.99
N GLY A 16 -1.58 -16.21 -6.73
CA GLY A 16 -1.68 -17.62 -6.35
C GLY A 16 -1.39 -17.84 -4.87
N GLY A 17 -2.44 -18.20 -4.11
CA GLY A 17 -2.36 -18.65 -2.71
C GLY A 17 -2.83 -17.64 -1.65
N ASP A 18 -2.89 -18.09 -0.40
CA ASP A 18 -3.30 -17.37 0.83
C ASP A 18 -2.41 -16.17 1.22
N THR A 19 -1.60 -15.67 0.27
CA THR A 19 -0.62 -14.60 0.45
C THR A 19 -1.10 -13.28 -0.18
N ALA A 20 -0.53 -12.15 0.27
CA ALA A 20 -0.88 -10.87 -0.34
C ALA A 20 -0.49 -10.86 -1.81
N HIS A 21 -1.36 -10.27 -2.62
CA HIS A 21 -1.18 -10.11 -4.05
C HIS A 21 -1.71 -8.76 -4.50
N LEU A 22 -1.27 -8.29 -5.66
CA LEU A 22 -1.94 -7.16 -6.29
C LEU A 22 -3.25 -7.66 -6.91
N ALA A 23 -4.37 -7.24 -6.35
CA ALA A 23 -5.70 -7.61 -6.81
C ALA A 23 -6.15 -6.76 -8.01
N ALA A 24 -5.84 -5.45 -7.98
CA ALA A 24 -6.17 -4.52 -9.05
C ALA A 24 -5.25 -3.29 -9.02
N SER A 25 -5.22 -2.54 -10.11
CA SER A 25 -4.52 -1.26 -10.19
C SER A 25 -5.16 -0.35 -11.23
N SER A 26 -5.28 0.94 -10.95
CA SER A 26 -5.78 1.95 -11.89
C SER A 26 -4.84 3.16 -11.88
N GLY A 27 -4.56 3.77 -13.04
CA GLY A 27 -3.61 4.90 -13.12
C GLY A 27 -2.20 4.56 -12.61
N ALA A 28 -1.88 3.27 -12.50
CA ALA A 28 -0.68 2.74 -11.86
C ALA A 28 0.07 1.83 -12.83
N GLN A 29 1.40 1.82 -12.75
CA GLN A 29 2.24 1.05 -13.66
C GLN A 29 3.40 0.36 -12.92
N PHE A 30 3.57 -0.94 -13.15
CA PHE A 30 4.74 -1.66 -12.67
C PHE A 30 6.00 -1.25 -13.45
N ARG A 31 7.08 -0.96 -12.74
CA ARG A 31 8.37 -0.50 -13.31
C ARG A 31 9.54 -1.29 -12.72
N GLY A 32 9.53 -2.60 -12.94
CA GLY A 32 10.63 -3.51 -12.60
C GLY A 32 10.66 -3.90 -11.12
N ASP A 33 10.79 -2.92 -10.22
CA ASP A 33 10.94 -3.17 -8.77
C ASP A 33 9.91 -2.41 -7.89
N HIS A 34 8.96 -1.70 -8.51
CA HIS A 34 7.93 -0.92 -7.82
C HIS A 34 6.71 -0.67 -8.70
N TRP A 35 5.59 -0.31 -8.05
CA TRP A 35 4.44 0.30 -8.70
C TRP A 35 4.57 1.83 -8.68
N VAL A 36 4.35 2.44 -9.83
CA VAL A 36 4.30 3.89 -10.02
C VAL A 36 2.84 4.32 -9.98
N LEU A 37 2.42 4.98 -8.90
CA LEU A 37 1.09 5.57 -8.76
C LEU A 37 1.20 7.06 -9.15
N ARG A 38 0.66 7.41 -10.32
CA ARG A 38 0.51 8.83 -10.70
C ARG A 38 -0.64 9.45 -9.91
N ALA A 39 -0.87 10.76 -10.04
CA ALA A 39 -2.04 11.41 -9.46
C ALA A 39 -3.34 10.67 -9.79
N GLY A 40 -4.14 10.37 -8.77
CA GLY A 40 -5.36 9.56 -8.88
C GLY A 40 -5.12 8.05 -9.07
N GLY A 41 -3.87 7.63 -9.22
CA GLY A 41 -3.49 6.24 -9.38
C GLY A 41 -3.54 5.47 -8.08
N GLU A 42 -3.92 4.19 -8.16
CA GLU A 42 -4.09 3.30 -7.03
C GLU A 42 -3.58 1.89 -7.30
N ALA A 43 -3.16 1.23 -6.22
CA ALA A 43 -2.90 -0.20 -6.16
C ALA A 43 -3.78 -0.82 -5.08
N VAL A 44 -4.53 -1.85 -5.45
CA VAL A 44 -5.37 -2.64 -4.54
C VAL A 44 -4.65 -3.94 -4.24
N ILE A 45 -4.37 -4.16 -2.97
CA ILE A 45 -3.63 -5.31 -2.47
C ILE A 45 -4.64 -6.23 -1.77
N GLY A 46 -4.86 -7.41 -2.34
CA GLY A 46 -5.68 -8.44 -1.73
C GLY A 46 -4.86 -9.26 -0.73
N PHE A 47 -5.41 -9.58 0.42
CA PHE A 47 -4.80 -10.47 1.42
C PHE A 47 -5.87 -11.23 2.22
N CYS A 48 -5.49 -12.35 2.82
CA CYS A 48 -6.38 -13.16 3.67
C CYS A 48 -6.04 -13.01 5.15
N CYS A 49 -7.07 -12.88 5.99
CA CYS A 49 -6.97 -12.92 7.45
C CYS A 49 -7.56 -14.21 7.98
N SER A 50 -6.85 -14.92 8.86
CA SER A 50 -7.46 -16.02 9.60
C SER A 50 -8.52 -15.51 10.58
N PRO A 51 -9.60 -16.28 10.85
CA PRO A 51 -10.55 -15.95 11.89
C PRO A 51 -9.84 -15.71 13.24
N GLY A 52 -10.13 -14.59 13.90
CA GLY A 52 -9.50 -14.23 15.18
C GLY A 52 -8.08 -13.68 15.08
N SER A 53 -7.53 -13.46 13.88
CA SER A 53 -6.28 -12.72 13.72
C SER A 53 -6.56 -11.21 13.76
N PRO A 54 -6.14 -10.48 14.82
CA PRO A 54 -6.02 -9.03 14.72
C PRO A 54 -4.90 -8.77 13.72
N LEU A 55 -5.23 -8.37 12.48
CA LEU A 55 -4.14 -7.86 11.66
C LEU A 55 -3.70 -6.54 12.26
N GLY A 56 -2.42 -6.54 12.56
CA GLY A 56 -1.71 -5.45 13.13
C GLY A 56 -1.03 -4.63 12.07
N ARG A 57 -0.18 -3.76 12.58
CA ARG A 57 0.67 -2.81 11.87
C ARG A 57 0.95 -3.17 10.42
N VAL A 58 0.56 -2.25 9.54
CA VAL A 58 1.02 -2.20 8.17
C VAL A 58 2.26 -1.36 8.09
N THR A 59 3.26 -1.87 7.39
CA THR A 59 4.43 -1.10 6.98
C THR A 59 4.43 -0.94 5.47
N LEU A 60 4.53 0.29 5.01
CA LEU A 60 4.73 0.61 3.61
C LEU A 60 6.13 1.12 3.37
N VAL A 61 6.69 0.68 2.26
CA VAL A 61 7.96 1.20 1.76
C VAL A 61 7.68 1.87 0.44
N GLY A 62 7.79 3.19 0.41
CA GLY A 62 7.54 3.97 -0.78
C GLY A 62 8.48 5.16 -0.93
N SER A 63 8.41 5.85 -2.06
CA SER A 63 9.05 7.15 -2.19
C SER A 63 8.17 8.13 -2.97
N PRO A 64 7.88 9.31 -2.40
CA PRO A 64 7.18 10.39 -3.08
C PRO A 64 8.12 11.12 -4.06
N ARG A 65 7.62 11.45 -5.25
CA ARG A 65 8.31 12.29 -6.23
C ARG A 65 7.32 13.29 -6.81
N HIS A 66 7.70 14.56 -6.84
CA HIS A 66 6.92 15.61 -7.50
C HIS A 66 7.86 16.63 -8.13
N VAL A 67 7.34 17.42 -9.07
CA VAL A 67 8.12 18.45 -9.77
C VAL A 67 7.91 19.82 -9.12
N ALA A 68 6.72 20.10 -8.58
CA ALA A 68 6.29 21.45 -8.21
C ALA A 68 6.41 21.86 -6.71
N ARG A 69 7.22 21.18 -5.89
CA ARG A 69 7.33 21.42 -4.41
C ARG A 69 5.99 21.38 -3.66
N ARG A 70 4.93 20.82 -4.26
CA ARG A 70 3.63 20.63 -3.62
C ARG A 70 3.64 19.28 -2.91
N PRO A 71 3.16 19.21 -1.66
CA PRO A 71 3.21 17.97 -0.90
C PRO A 71 2.39 16.88 -1.59
N VAL A 72 2.91 15.65 -1.59
CA VAL A 72 2.15 14.46 -2.04
C VAL A 72 1.23 14.02 -0.91
N GLU A 73 0.00 13.64 -1.26
CA GLU A 73 -0.95 13.02 -0.33
C GLU A 73 -1.14 11.55 -0.71
N ILE A 74 -0.89 10.65 0.23
CA ILE A 74 -1.19 9.22 0.08
C ILE A 74 -2.31 8.85 1.02
N ARG A 75 -3.36 8.23 0.48
CA ARG A 75 -4.46 7.68 1.25
C ARG A 75 -4.42 6.16 1.23
N MET A 76 -4.81 5.57 2.35
CA MET A 76 -4.97 4.13 2.48
C MET A 76 -6.33 3.78 3.00
N GLU A 77 -6.97 2.87 2.27
CA GLU A 77 -8.30 2.38 2.61
C GLU A 77 -8.21 0.87 2.80
N ALA A 78 -8.67 0.37 3.94
CA ALA A 78 -8.87 -1.06 4.15
C ALA A 78 -10.37 -1.35 3.95
N ASN A 79 -10.70 -2.26 3.03
CA ASN A 79 -12.08 -2.62 2.69
C ASN A 79 -12.99 -1.41 2.41
N GLY A 80 -12.45 -0.37 1.78
CA GLY A 80 -13.15 0.88 1.46
C GLY A 80 -13.27 1.90 2.61
N THR A 81 -12.70 1.60 3.79
CA THR A 81 -12.66 2.53 4.93
C THR A 81 -11.29 3.19 5.01
N LEU A 82 -11.23 4.53 5.06
CA LEU A 82 -9.99 5.26 5.26
C LEU A 82 -9.37 4.89 6.62
N VAL A 83 -8.15 4.37 6.60
CA VAL A 83 -7.42 3.94 7.81
C VAL A 83 -6.15 4.75 8.05
N TRP A 84 -5.61 5.38 7.02
CA TRP A 84 -4.43 6.23 7.14
C TRP A 84 -4.35 7.25 6.01
N THR A 85 -3.77 8.41 6.32
CA THR A 85 -3.46 9.44 5.34
C THR A 85 -2.11 10.05 5.68
N ARG A 86 -1.32 10.35 4.66
CA ARG A 86 -0.07 11.06 4.78
C ARG A 86 -0.04 12.20 3.81
N GLU A 87 -0.08 13.39 4.38
CA GLU A 87 0.08 14.65 3.68
C GLU A 87 1.54 15.12 3.83
N GLY A 88 1.90 16.15 3.08
CA GLY A 88 3.16 16.85 3.33
C GLY A 88 4.40 16.16 2.78
N LEU A 89 4.29 15.02 2.08
CA LEU A 89 5.44 14.23 1.68
C LEU A 89 6.38 15.02 0.75
N PRO A 90 7.60 15.37 1.20
CA PRO A 90 8.56 16.09 0.39
C PRO A 90 9.05 15.19 -0.74
N SER A 91 9.38 15.75 -1.90
CA SER A 91 9.94 14.93 -2.97
C SER A 91 11.28 14.35 -2.52
N SER A 92 11.36 13.03 -2.50
CA SER A 92 12.52 12.29 -2.01
C SER A 92 12.84 11.14 -2.96
N ARG A 93 14.13 10.96 -3.25
CA ARG A 93 14.58 9.73 -3.91
C ARG A 93 14.79 8.59 -2.92
N THR A 94 14.80 8.91 -1.63
CA THR A 94 14.98 7.96 -0.55
C THR A 94 13.67 7.21 -0.33
N ARG A 95 13.77 5.90 -0.10
CA ARG A 95 12.63 5.08 0.31
C ARG A 95 12.31 5.42 1.76
N GLU A 96 11.10 5.85 2.00
CA GLU A 96 10.56 6.11 3.32
C GLU A 96 9.75 4.89 3.77
N LEU A 97 9.82 4.64 5.07
CA LEU A 97 9.10 3.57 5.72
C LEU A 97 8.00 4.20 6.56
N GLU A 98 6.76 3.94 6.18
CA GLU A 98 5.57 4.47 6.85
C GLU A 98 4.87 3.31 7.57
N ARG A 99 4.54 3.52 8.85
CA ARG A 99 3.88 2.51 9.69
C ARG A 99 2.55 3.04 10.20
N PHE A 100 1.52 2.21 10.14
CA PHE A 100 0.22 2.53 10.69
C PHE A 100 -0.52 1.25 11.07
N ASP A 101 -1.43 1.34 12.02
CA ASP A 101 -2.22 0.21 12.48
C ASP A 101 -3.58 0.23 11.76
N ILE A 102 -4.02 -0.93 11.24
CA ILE A 102 -5.38 -1.08 10.68
C ILE A 102 -6.30 -1.48 11.84
N PRO A 103 -7.41 -0.76 12.09
CA PRO A 103 -8.37 -1.17 13.10
C PRO A 103 -8.96 -2.55 12.78
N ALA A 104 -9.00 -3.45 13.76
CA ALA A 104 -9.57 -4.79 13.60
C ALA A 104 -11.05 -4.75 13.16
N SER A 105 -11.79 -3.70 13.52
CA SER A 105 -13.19 -3.48 13.10
C SER A 105 -13.38 -3.28 11.60
N VAL A 106 -12.33 -2.90 10.88
CA VAL A 106 -12.35 -2.68 9.42
C VAL A 106 -12.08 -3.99 8.66
N LEU A 107 -11.48 -4.97 9.33
CA LEU A 107 -11.06 -6.23 8.75
C LEU A 107 -12.11 -7.33 8.91
N ARG A 108 -12.04 -8.32 8.02
CA ARG A 108 -12.96 -9.45 7.97
C ARG A 108 -12.18 -10.76 8.02
N PRO A 109 -12.74 -11.84 8.60
CA PRO A 109 -12.21 -13.19 8.36
C PRO A 109 -12.24 -13.50 6.86
N GLY A 110 -11.17 -14.11 6.34
CA GLY A 110 -11.02 -14.39 4.91
C GLY A 110 -10.45 -13.20 4.13
N GLN A 111 -10.99 -12.92 2.95
CA GLN A 111 -10.42 -11.96 2.01
C GLN A 111 -10.65 -10.50 2.42
N ASN A 112 -9.59 -9.70 2.33
CA ASN A 112 -9.56 -8.27 2.58
C ASN A 112 -8.81 -7.55 1.45
N ALA A 113 -9.02 -6.25 1.34
CA ALA A 113 -8.33 -5.39 0.39
C ALA A 113 -7.73 -4.16 1.10
N LEU A 114 -6.48 -3.84 0.79
CA LEU A 114 -5.84 -2.57 1.12
C LEU A 114 -5.61 -1.79 -0.18
N THR A 115 -6.24 -0.63 -0.30
CA THR A 115 -6.04 0.30 -1.40
C THR A 115 -5.01 1.34 -0.98
N VAL A 116 -3.93 1.48 -1.76
CA VAL A 116 -2.97 2.58 -1.64
C VAL A 116 -3.21 3.52 -2.82
N ARG A 117 -3.60 4.78 -2.54
CA ARG A 117 -3.93 5.77 -3.57
C ARG A 117 -3.07 7.02 -3.44
N ASN A 118 -2.53 7.48 -4.56
CA ASN A 118 -1.89 8.79 -4.64
C ASN A 118 -2.96 9.85 -4.93
N CYS A 119 -3.28 10.66 -3.92
CA CYS A 119 -4.25 11.76 -4.00
C CYS A 119 -3.55 13.13 -4.15
N GLY A 120 -2.23 13.13 -4.39
CA GLY A 120 -1.46 14.34 -4.63
C GLY A 120 -1.80 15.05 -5.94
N PRO A 121 -1.16 16.20 -6.21
CA PRO A 121 -1.36 17.00 -7.42
C PRO A 121 -1.01 16.20 -8.70
N GLU A 122 -1.46 16.68 -9.86
CA GLU A 122 -1.30 15.99 -11.16
C GLU A 122 0.14 15.57 -11.50
N ASP A 123 1.14 16.35 -11.06
CA ASP A 123 2.57 16.08 -11.27
C ASP A 123 3.19 15.14 -10.23
N SER A 124 2.39 14.69 -9.26
CA SER A 124 2.83 13.78 -8.20
C SER A 124 2.95 12.34 -8.70
N VAL A 125 3.98 11.67 -8.19
CA VAL A 125 4.26 10.27 -8.41
C VAL A 125 4.61 9.65 -7.07
N TYR A 126 3.94 8.56 -6.72
CA TYR A 126 4.33 7.74 -5.59
C TYR A 126 4.84 6.40 -6.08
N ARG A 127 6.04 6.02 -5.64
CA ARG A 127 6.64 4.71 -5.94
C ARG A 127 6.40 3.79 -4.78
N LEU A 128 5.61 2.74 -4.97
CA LEU A 128 5.33 1.74 -3.96
C LEU A 128 6.23 0.52 -4.19
N TYR A 129 7.15 0.26 -3.25
CA TYR A 129 8.12 -0.83 -3.34
C TYR A 129 7.69 -2.06 -2.56
N LYS A 130 7.08 -1.88 -1.38
CA LYS A 130 6.68 -3.00 -0.53
C LYS A 130 5.52 -2.68 0.38
N VAL A 131 4.77 -3.72 0.73
CA VAL A 131 3.77 -3.70 1.79
C VAL A 131 3.99 -4.91 2.70
N PHE A 132 4.08 -4.66 4.00
CA PHE A 132 4.21 -5.67 5.04
C PHE A 132 3.03 -5.60 5.98
N PHE A 133 2.49 -6.75 6.35
CA PHE A 133 1.45 -6.88 7.37
C PHE A 133 1.99 -7.71 8.53
N GLU A 134 1.99 -7.12 9.73
CA GLU A 134 2.45 -7.76 10.96
C GLU A 134 1.24 -7.98 11.89
N PRO A 135 0.95 -9.22 12.35
CA PRO A 135 -0.07 -9.42 13.39
C PRO A 135 0.34 -8.70 14.69
N LEU A 136 -0.59 -7.97 15.33
CA LEU A 136 -0.38 -7.47 16.68
C LEU A 136 -0.83 -8.58 17.65
N THR A 137 0.10 -9.11 18.45
CA THR A 137 -0.16 -10.12 19.49
C THR A 137 -0.88 -9.55 20.69
#